data_AF-A0A813MCB3-F1
#
_entry.id   AF-A0A813MCB3-F1
#
_cell.length_a   1.000
_cell.length_b   1.000
_cell.length_c   1.000
_cell.angle_alpha   90.00
_cell.angle_beta   90.00
_cell.angle_gamma   90.00
#
_symmetry.space_group_name_H-M   'P 1'
#
loop_
_entity.id
_entity.type
_entity.pdbx_description
1 polymer ?
#
loop_
_entity_poly.entity_id
_entity_poly.type
_entity_poly.pdbx_seq_one_letter_code
_entity_poly.pdbx_strand_id
1 'polypeptide(L)'
;MFFKLENFTNAWQKYIEDPHVAHASYSMTVLDAQTGSILFQHAKDIGLPPASSLKTITAAAALHYLGPNYTYETLLQYSGTIHPETGFLDRYIYIVGSGDPSLGDTSQWNNTQTLLIDGWTWNDIGHSYGTGHSALNWRENEFTIAVQPGSTINSPAHLGEIKNPPPRLQIRNELITSSSDGEASLYFSLDGSNIRYLRGFVSLNAPANFSLHCAVPNSALYVADELTKLLRINEIKIEQEATVDLIKTDRVILLDIHQSPPLSKLLQPFLRNSINMYGEVFIKTIAHKTQQSSLLDAPVKILSLYIKTLLNNEKLLNGMTLMDGSGLSRSNRLSTYTLTQILFQIQKEAWFNDVYYEAFPIINGLRMKSGTLMNTIAYAGYVRENSFVFSFIINNYHSENGSDMRTKIWSVLDTLK
;
A
#
# COMPACT_ATOMS: atom_id res chain seq x y z
N MET A 1 -0.88 7.47 36.29
CA MET A 1 -1.30 8.36 35.18
C MET A 1 -0.52 9.67 35.19
N PHE A 2 -0.78 10.61 36.11
CA PHE A 2 -0.14 11.94 36.17
C PHE A 2 1.39 11.95 35.92
N PHE A 3 2.17 11.20 36.71
CA PHE A 3 3.64 11.17 36.58
C PHE A 3 4.16 10.67 35.20
N LYS A 4 3.41 9.80 34.51
CA LYS A 4 3.77 9.37 33.15
C LYS A 4 3.51 10.49 32.12
N LEU A 5 2.40 11.22 32.26
CA LEU A 5 2.09 12.36 31.38
C LEU A 5 3.04 13.55 31.60
N GLU A 6 3.55 13.73 32.82
CA GLU A 6 4.62 14.69 33.12
C GLU A 6 5.93 14.30 32.41
N ASN A 7 6.38 13.04 32.55
CA ASN A 7 7.55 12.54 31.82
C ASN A 7 7.37 12.62 30.29
N PHE A 8 6.19 12.31 29.77
CA PHE A 8 5.86 12.47 28.35
C PHE A 8 5.94 13.94 27.91
N THR A 9 5.39 14.86 28.69
CA THR A 9 5.46 16.30 28.40
C THR A 9 6.91 16.78 28.38
N ASN A 10 7.73 16.34 29.33
CA ASN A 10 9.16 16.68 29.40
C ASN A 10 9.96 16.09 28.22
N ALA A 11 9.65 14.86 27.80
CA ALA A 11 10.26 14.25 26.62
C ALA A 11 9.82 14.96 25.32
N TRP A 12 8.56 15.37 25.24
CA TRP A 12 8.02 16.15 24.12
C TRP A 12 8.68 17.52 23.99
N GLN A 13 8.90 18.26 25.10
CA GLN A 13 9.61 19.55 25.05
C GLN A 13 11.01 19.39 24.44
N LYS A 14 11.78 18.41 24.91
CA LYS A 14 13.11 18.10 24.36
C LYS A 14 13.08 17.72 22.88
N TYR A 15 12.01 17.06 22.42
CA TYR A 15 11.84 16.69 21.01
C TYR A 15 11.58 17.91 20.12
N ILE A 16 10.79 18.89 20.57
CA ILE A 16 10.47 20.09 19.79
C ILE A 16 11.59 21.15 19.83
N GLU A 17 12.51 21.04 20.78
CA GLU A 17 13.76 21.83 20.85
C GLU A 17 14.87 21.32 19.90
N ASP A 18 14.69 20.16 19.25
CA ASP A 18 15.71 19.57 18.36
C ASP A 18 15.88 20.40 17.07
N PRO A 19 17.11 20.81 16.69
CA PRO A 19 17.36 21.58 15.45
C PRO A 19 16.78 20.94 14.18
N HIS A 20 16.67 19.61 14.13
CA HIS A 20 16.11 18.86 13.00
C HIS A 20 14.61 19.11 12.77
N VAL A 21 13.88 19.63 13.77
CA VAL A 21 12.45 19.94 13.69
C VAL A 21 12.15 21.44 13.66
N ALA A 22 13.16 22.32 13.63
CA ALA A 22 13.02 23.77 13.68
C ALA A 22 12.15 24.38 12.55
N HIS A 23 11.98 23.67 11.43
CA HIS A 23 11.12 24.06 10.30
C HIS A 23 10.04 23.02 9.97
N ALA A 24 9.83 22.06 10.88
CA ALA A 24 8.83 21.02 10.74
C ALA A 24 7.47 21.48 11.27
N SER A 25 6.40 20.91 10.73
CA SER A 25 5.08 20.89 11.37
C SER A 25 4.90 19.56 12.07
N TYR A 26 4.75 19.58 13.39
CA TYR A 26 4.52 18.39 14.21
C TYR A 26 3.17 18.49 14.93
N SER A 27 2.46 17.37 15.02
CA SER A 27 1.16 17.23 15.66
C SER A 27 1.15 15.93 16.47
N MET A 28 0.52 15.95 17.64
CA MET A 28 0.41 14.79 18.52
C MET A 28 -0.88 14.85 19.33
N THR A 29 -1.58 13.72 19.42
CA THR A 29 -2.77 13.54 20.25
C THR A 29 -2.69 12.21 20.98
N VAL A 30 -2.84 12.23 22.30
CA VAL A 30 -3.04 11.03 23.14
C VAL A 30 -4.39 11.14 23.83
N LEU A 31 -5.23 10.12 23.67
CA LEU A 31 -6.49 9.97 24.41
C LEU A 31 -6.39 8.81 25.40
N ASP A 32 -7.16 8.93 26.48
CA ASP A 32 -7.53 7.80 27.31
C ASP A 32 -8.47 6.88 26.52
N ALA A 33 -8.07 5.62 26.36
CA ALA A 33 -8.73 4.63 25.51
C ALA A 33 -10.00 4.02 26.14
N GLN A 34 -10.36 4.41 27.37
CA GLN A 34 -11.60 3.99 28.05
C GLN A 34 -12.66 5.09 27.98
N THR A 35 -12.25 6.35 28.16
CA THR A 35 -13.13 7.53 28.29
C THR A 35 -13.15 8.43 27.07
N GLY A 36 -12.14 8.35 26.19
CA GLY A 36 -11.95 9.27 25.06
C GLY A 36 -11.40 10.65 25.46
N SER A 37 -11.05 10.85 26.74
CA SER A 37 -10.54 12.12 27.27
C SER A 37 -9.16 12.44 26.69
N ILE A 38 -8.91 13.72 26.35
CA ILE A 38 -7.58 14.16 25.89
C ILE A 38 -6.61 14.15 27.08
N LEU A 39 -5.54 13.38 26.96
CA LEU A 39 -4.45 13.30 27.95
C LEU A 39 -3.25 14.15 27.55
N PHE A 40 -2.98 14.24 26.25
CA PHE A 40 -1.97 15.12 25.68
C PHE A 40 -2.41 15.61 24.31
N GLN A 41 -2.09 16.86 23.99
CA GLN A 41 -2.32 17.45 22.68
C GLN A 41 -1.22 18.46 22.32
N HIS A 42 -0.75 18.41 21.08
CA HIS A 42 0.05 19.46 20.46
C HIS A 42 -0.39 19.62 19.00
N ALA A 43 -0.71 20.86 18.60
CA ALA A 43 -1.18 21.19 17.23
C ALA A 43 -2.23 20.21 16.67
N LYS A 44 -3.12 19.72 17.54
CA LYS A 44 -3.89 18.49 17.31
C LYS A 44 -4.84 18.53 16.12
N ASP A 45 -5.29 19.73 15.75
CA ASP A 45 -6.26 19.98 14.68
C ASP A 45 -5.60 20.36 13.33
N ILE A 46 -4.27 20.47 13.27
CA ILE A 46 -3.56 20.73 12.01
C ILE A 46 -3.60 19.47 11.14
N GLY A 47 -4.16 19.59 9.94
CA GLY A 47 -4.14 18.53 8.93
C GLY A 47 -2.75 18.37 8.33
N LEU A 48 -2.12 17.23 8.55
CA LEU A 48 -0.80 16.87 8.00
C LEU A 48 -0.90 15.61 7.11
N PRO A 49 0.11 15.28 6.29
CA PRO A 49 0.13 14.03 5.54
C PRO A 49 0.25 12.84 6.52
N PRO A 50 -0.76 11.94 6.63
CA PRO A 50 -0.72 10.82 7.57
C PRO A 50 0.28 9.72 7.16
N ALA A 51 0.80 9.76 5.93
CA ALA A 51 1.57 8.67 5.35
C ALA A 51 0.83 7.31 5.52
N SER A 52 1.57 6.20 5.60
CA SER A 52 0.99 4.87 5.84
C SER A 52 0.26 4.68 7.19
N SER A 53 0.14 5.68 8.06
CA SER A 53 -0.80 5.60 9.20
C SER A 53 -2.26 5.64 8.74
N LEU A 54 -2.56 6.18 7.53
CA LEU A 54 -3.89 6.12 6.90
C LEU A 54 -4.41 4.68 6.74
N LYS A 55 -3.51 3.69 6.56
CA LYS A 55 -3.87 2.27 6.46
C LYS A 55 -4.66 1.76 7.67
N THR A 56 -4.52 2.39 8.84
CA THR A 56 -5.33 2.05 10.02
C THR A 56 -6.81 2.30 9.79
N ILE A 57 -7.18 3.39 9.11
CA ILE A 57 -8.56 3.70 8.72
C ILE A 57 -9.02 2.74 7.63
N THR A 58 -8.19 2.53 6.60
CA THR A 58 -8.53 1.67 5.46
C THR A 58 -8.77 0.21 5.89
N ALA A 59 -7.97 -0.32 6.82
CA ALA A 59 -8.18 -1.65 7.38
C ALA A 59 -9.51 -1.77 8.16
N ALA A 60 -9.87 -0.72 8.91
CA ALA A 60 -11.11 -0.66 9.66
C ALA A 60 -12.34 -0.56 8.73
N ALA A 61 -12.26 0.27 7.69
CA ALA A 61 -13.29 0.37 6.64
C ALA A 61 -13.47 -0.98 5.91
N ALA A 62 -12.38 -1.67 5.58
CA ALA A 62 -12.44 -3.00 4.96
C ALA A 62 -13.16 -4.02 5.86
N LEU A 63 -12.84 -4.07 7.16
CA LEU A 63 -13.53 -4.95 8.11
C LEU A 63 -15.01 -4.58 8.29
N HIS A 64 -15.33 -3.29 8.33
CA HIS A 64 -16.70 -2.80 8.48
C HIS A 64 -17.59 -3.18 7.27
N TYR A 65 -17.12 -2.97 6.04
CA TYR A 65 -17.93 -3.20 4.84
C TYR A 65 -17.88 -4.62 4.29
N LEU A 66 -16.77 -5.35 4.47
CA LEU A 66 -16.56 -6.68 3.89
C LEU A 66 -16.69 -7.79 4.94
N GLY A 67 -16.32 -7.53 6.19
CA GLY A 67 -16.25 -8.51 7.27
C GLY A 67 -14.94 -9.31 7.29
N PRO A 68 -14.52 -9.82 8.46
CA PRO A 68 -13.21 -10.48 8.65
C PRO A 68 -13.03 -11.80 7.89
N ASN A 69 -14.14 -12.42 7.46
CA ASN A 69 -14.17 -13.69 6.74
C ASN A 69 -14.30 -13.52 5.22
N TYR A 70 -14.32 -12.29 4.70
CA TYR A 70 -14.44 -12.05 3.27
C TYR A 70 -13.23 -12.62 2.50
N THR A 71 -13.53 -13.43 1.48
CA THR A 71 -12.56 -13.94 0.51
C THR A 71 -12.82 -13.31 -0.86
N TYR A 72 -11.74 -13.17 -1.63
CA TYR A 72 -11.79 -12.82 -3.03
C TYR A 72 -11.80 -14.07 -3.88
N GLU A 73 -12.49 -14.00 -5.01
CA GLU A 73 -12.57 -15.10 -5.99
C GLU A 73 -11.71 -14.79 -7.21
N THR A 74 -11.07 -15.81 -7.79
CA THR A 74 -10.57 -15.79 -9.17
C THR A 74 -11.08 -16.99 -9.92
N LEU A 75 -11.75 -16.73 -11.03
CA LEU A 75 -12.46 -17.73 -11.82
C LEU A 75 -11.59 -18.10 -13.03
N LEU A 76 -11.39 -19.39 -13.26
CA LEU A 76 -10.90 -19.89 -14.54
C LEU A 76 -12.12 -20.30 -15.37
N GLN A 77 -12.26 -19.77 -16.58
CA GLN A 77 -13.46 -19.93 -17.41
C GLN A 77 -13.11 -20.08 -18.89
N TYR A 78 -14.04 -20.50 -19.73
CA TYR A 78 -13.92 -20.38 -21.18
C TYR A 78 -15.23 -19.96 -21.84
N SER A 79 -15.16 -19.38 -23.04
CA SER A 79 -16.31 -19.29 -23.96
C SER A 79 -16.09 -20.19 -25.17
N GLY A 80 -17.15 -20.51 -25.90
CA GLY A 80 -17.08 -21.35 -27.09
C GLY A 80 -17.40 -22.82 -26.82
N THR A 81 -16.99 -23.69 -27.74
CA THR A 81 -17.23 -25.13 -27.74
C THR A 81 -15.90 -25.89 -27.78
N ILE A 82 -15.77 -26.93 -26.97
CA ILE A 82 -14.67 -27.90 -27.08
C ILE A 82 -15.12 -28.99 -28.05
N HIS A 83 -14.41 -29.15 -29.17
CA HIS A 83 -14.69 -30.17 -30.18
C HIS A 83 -14.13 -31.53 -29.70
N PRO A 84 -14.97 -32.55 -29.39
CA PRO A 84 -14.49 -33.78 -28.76
C PRO A 84 -13.49 -34.58 -29.61
N GLU A 85 -13.64 -34.51 -30.94
CA GLU A 85 -12.79 -35.22 -31.91
C GLU A 85 -11.33 -34.72 -31.94
N THR A 86 -11.09 -33.47 -31.52
CA THR A 86 -9.79 -32.79 -31.64
C THR A 86 -9.27 -32.18 -30.34
N GLY A 87 -10.11 -32.08 -29.31
CA GLY A 87 -9.83 -31.31 -28.08
C GLY A 87 -9.76 -29.80 -28.29
N PHE A 88 -10.05 -29.29 -29.50
CA PHE A 88 -9.91 -27.87 -29.83
C PHE A 88 -11.03 -27.04 -29.21
N LEU A 89 -10.66 -25.92 -28.57
CA LEU A 89 -11.59 -24.89 -28.11
C LEU A 89 -11.70 -23.79 -29.17
N ASP A 90 -12.91 -23.54 -29.70
CA ASP A 90 -13.13 -22.60 -30.80
C ASP A 90 -13.08 -21.10 -30.45
N ARG A 91 -12.86 -20.76 -29.17
CA ARG A 91 -12.73 -19.37 -28.68
C ARG A 91 -11.63 -19.21 -27.62
N TYR A 92 -11.99 -18.81 -26.41
CA TYR A 92 -11.07 -18.20 -25.45
C TYR A 92 -11.21 -18.83 -24.07
N ILE A 93 -10.07 -19.09 -23.44
CA ILE A 93 -9.95 -19.28 -21.99
C ILE A 93 -9.74 -17.91 -21.33
N TYR A 94 -10.34 -17.71 -20.16
CA TYR A 94 -10.29 -16.47 -19.38
C TYR A 94 -9.83 -16.78 -17.96
N ILE A 95 -9.00 -15.89 -17.41
CA ILE A 95 -8.73 -15.80 -15.97
C ILE A 95 -9.34 -14.50 -15.45
N VAL A 96 -10.18 -14.63 -14.42
CA VAL A 96 -11.19 -13.64 -14.05
C VAL A 96 -11.18 -13.42 -12.55
N GLY A 97 -10.23 -12.62 -12.05
CA GLY A 97 -10.20 -12.24 -10.64
C GLY A 97 -11.32 -11.30 -10.17
N SER A 98 -11.37 -10.98 -8.88
CA SER A 98 -12.36 -10.04 -8.32
C SER A 98 -11.77 -8.89 -7.48
N GLY A 99 -10.53 -9.04 -7.02
CA GLY A 99 -9.93 -8.09 -6.08
C GLY A 99 -8.80 -8.67 -5.23
N ASP A 100 -8.53 -9.98 -5.25
CA ASP A 100 -7.48 -10.58 -4.41
C ASP A 100 -6.08 -9.91 -4.53
N PRO A 101 -5.58 -9.26 -3.45
CA PRO A 101 -4.22 -8.74 -3.42
C PRO A 101 -3.15 -9.80 -3.12
N SER A 102 -3.54 -11.05 -2.80
CA SER A 102 -2.65 -12.12 -2.31
C SER A 102 -2.42 -13.30 -3.26
N LEU A 103 -3.42 -13.70 -4.05
CA LEU A 103 -3.21 -14.41 -5.34
C LEU A 103 -2.17 -13.67 -6.19
N GLY A 104 -2.32 -12.35 -6.16
CA GLY A 104 -2.34 -11.52 -7.37
C GLY A 104 -3.34 -12.07 -8.39
N ASP A 105 -4.57 -11.48 -8.50
CA ASP A 105 -5.77 -12.11 -9.10
C ASP A 105 -7.10 -11.29 -9.09
N THR A 106 -7.36 -10.25 -9.92
CA THR A 106 -8.43 -9.22 -9.62
C THR A 106 -9.49 -8.69 -10.64
N SER A 107 -9.70 -9.28 -11.83
CA SER A 107 -10.50 -8.82 -13.03
C SER A 107 -11.80 -7.94 -13.00
N GLN A 108 -12.42 -7.57 -11.87
CA GLN A 108 -13.74 -6.88 -11.85
C GLN A 108 -13.71 -5.34 -11.96
N TRP A 109 -12.77 -4.77 -12.73
CA TRP A 109 -12.59 -3.31 -12.88
C TRP A 109 -12.33 -2.92 -14.34
N ASN A 110 -13.21 -2.08 -14.90
CA ASN A 110 -13.24 -1.67 -16.31
C ASN A 110 -11.86 -1.30 -16.91
N ASN A 111 -11.22 -2.26 -17.58
CA ASN A 111 -10.14 -2.16 -18.58
C ASN A 111 -9.01 -1.10 -18.39
N THR A 112 -8.79 -0.62 -17.16
CA THR A 112 -7.71 0.31 -16.83
C THR A 112 -6.96 -0.20 -15.61
N GLN A 113 -5.73 -0.67 -15.84
CA GLN A 113 -4.73 -0.65 -14.79
C GLN A 113 -4.57 0.81 -14.36
N THR A 114 -4.85 1.10 -13.09
CA THR A 114 -4.68 2.44 -12.54
C THR A 114 -3.19 2.61 -12.23
N LEU A 115 -2.39 2.87 -13.28
CA LEU A 115 -0.97 3.23 -13.18
C LEU A 115 -0.74 4.54 -12.42
N LEU A 116 -1.77 5.38 -12.33
CA LEU A 116 -1.75 6.70 -11.69
C LEU A 116 -2.93 6.81 -10.73
N ILE A 117 -2.62 6.89 -9.43
CA ILE A 117 -3.55 7.29 -8.38
C ILE A 117 -3.30 8.77 -8.08
N ASP A 118 -4.36 9.56 -7.93
CA ASP A 118 -4.23 11.01 -7.83
C ASP A 118 -3.41 11.44 -6.59
N GLY A 119 -2.34 12.20 -6.87
CA GLY A 119 -1.40 12.70 -5.87
C GLY A 119 -0.26 11.74 -5.48
N TRP A 120 -0.15 10.56 -6.12
CA TRP A 120 1.12 9.82 -6.18
C TRP A 120 2.10 10.57 -7.09
N THR A 121 3.42 10.49 -6.83
CA THR A 121 4.40 11.17 -7.69
C THR A 121 4.89 10.24 -8.80
N TRP A 122 5.22 10.80 -9.97
CA TRP A 122 5.73 10.03 -11.11
C TRP A 122 7.07 9.31 -10.83
N ASN A 123 7.81 9.72 -9.79
CA ASN A 123 9.02 9.01 -9.37
C ASN A 123 8.69 7.76 -8.54
N ASP A 124 7.58 7.75 -7.81
CA ASP A 124 7.19 6.64 -6.93
C ASP A 124 6.76 5.40 -7.74
N ILE A 125 6.06 5.60 -8.87
CA ILE A 125 5.37 4.52 -9.62
C ILE A 125 6.30 3.42 -10.15
N GLY A 126 7.60 3.70 -10.24
CA GLY A 126 8.65 2.75 -10.62
C GLY A 126 8.96 1.69 -9.57
N HIS A 127 8.74 2.03 -8.31
CA HIS A 127 9.07 1.19 -7.16
C HIS A 127 7.88 0.32 -6.77
N SER A 128 8.12 -0.82 -6.14
CA SER A 128 7.02 -1.71 -5.73
C SER A 128 6.04 -1.07 -4.73
N TYR A 129 6.49 -0.11 -3.91
CA TYR A 129 5.58 0.68 -3.07
C TYR A 129 4.68 1.62 -3.89
N GLY A 130 5.10 2.08 -5.06
CA GLY A 130 4.28 2.85 -6.00
C GLY A 130 3.64 1.97 -7.07
N THR A 131 3.60 0.65 -6.90
CA THR A 131 3.04 -0.24 -7.90
C THR A 131 1.55 0.02 -8.09
N GLY A 132 1.13 0.09 -9.35
CA GLY A 132 -0.29 0.19 -9.68
C GLY A 132 -1.03 -1.07 -9.25
N HIS A 133 -2.33 -0.95 -9.08
CA HIS A 133 -3.25 -2.07 -8.93
C HIS A 133 -4.15 -2.13 -10.16
N SER A 134 -4.54 -3.33 -10.56
CA SER A 134 -5.57 -3.46 -11.58
C SER A 134 -6.69 -4.39 -11.14
N ALA A 135 -7.50 -4.74 -12.13
CA ALA A 135 -8.28 -5.94 -12.18
C ALA A 135 -7.42 -7.02 -12.86
N LEU A 136 -6.41 -7.53 -12.15
CA LEU A 136 -5.21 -8.26 -12.57
C LEU A 136 -4.11 -7.86 -11.51
N ASN A 137 -3.43 -8.70 -10.70
CA ASN A 137 -2.49 -8.24 -9.62
C ASN A 137 -1.29 -9.18 -9.24
N TRP A 138 -0.79 -10.06 -10.11
CA TRP A 138 0.30 -11.03 -9.82
C TRP A 138 1.40 -10.60 -8.82
N ARG A 139 1.65 -11.42 -7.78
CA ARG A 139 2.82 -11.33 -6.88
C ARG A 139 3.06 -9.92 -6.29
N GLU A 140 2.02 -9.36 -5.68
CA GLU A 140 2.03 -8.00 -5.09
C GLU A 140 2.41 -6.90 -6.10
N ASN A 141 2.27 -7.19 -7.40
CA ASN A 141 2.76 -6.39 -8.52
C ASN A 141 4.23 -5.99 -8.39
N GLU A 142 5.08 -6.90 -7.89
CA GLU A 142 6.52 -6.69 -7.73
C GLU A 142 7.36 -7.67 -8.57
N PHE A 143 8.46 -7.15 -9.11
CA PHE A 143 9.62 -7.93 -9.54
C PHE A 143 10.91 -7.27 -9.04
N THR A 144 12.01 -8.01 -8.92
CA THR A 144 13.28 -7.45 -8.40
C THR A 144 14.41 -7.53 -9.42
N ILE A 145 15.17 -6.44 -9.56
CA ILE A 145 16.38 -6.36 -10.39
C ILE A 145 17.59 -6.26 -9.46
N ALA A 146 18.46 -7.27 -9.42
CA ALA A 146 19.76 -7.12 -8.77
C ALA A 146 20.61 -6.10 -9.54
N VAL A 147 21.28 -5.17 -8.86
CA VAL A 147 22.15 -4.17 -9.49
C VAL A 147 23.48 -4.06 -8.77
N GLN A 148 24.55 -3.88 -9.53
CA GLN A 148 25.92 -3.84 -9.02
C GLN A 148 26.64 -2.58 -9.53
N PRO A 149 27.48 -1.93 -8.71
CA PRO A 149 28.28 -0.81 -9.18
C PRO A 149 29.28 -1.26 -10.25
N GLY A 150 29.64 -0.32 -11.12
CA GLY A 150 30.83 -0.44 -11.96
C GLY A 150 32.12 -0.22 -11.17
N SER A 151 33.27 -0.30 -11.84
CA SER A 151 34.58 -0.29 -11.17
C SER A 151 35.02 1.05 -10.58
N THR A 152 34.44 2.16 -11.02
CA THR A 152 34.77 3.52 -10.55
C THR A 152 33.55 4.43 -10.48
N ILE A 153 33.63 5.54 -9.74
CA ILE A 153 32.60 6.59 -9.76
C ILE A 153 32.39 7.09 -11.20
N ASN A 154 31.14 7.33 -11.57
CA ASN A 154 30.63 7.65 -12.91
C ASN A 154 30.76 6.53 -13.97
N SER A 155 31.32 5.36 -13.64
CA SER A 155 31.25 4.20 -14.55
C SER A 155 29.83 3.61 -14.57
N PRO A 156 29.37 3.01 -15.70
CA PRO A 156 28.05 2.38 -15.78
C PRO A 156 27.88 1.27 -14.73
N ALA A 157 26.73 1.24 -14.06
CA ALA A 157 26.36 0.14 -13.18
C ALA A 157 25.75 -1.03 -13.98
N HIS A 158 25.82 -2.24 -13.44
CA HIS A 158 25.45 -3.48 -14.14
C HIS A 158 24.16 -4.09 -13.59
N LEU A 159 23.39 -4.75 -14.45
CA LEU A 159 22.24 -5.56 -14.06
C LEU A 159 22.70 -6.99 -13.76
N GLY A 160 22.21 -7.55 -12.66
CA GLY A 160 22.35 -8.96 -12.30
C GLY A 160 21.09 -9.76 -12.62
N GLU A 161 20.78 -10.73 -11.76
CA GLU A 161 19.54 -11.53 -11.83
C GLU A 161 18.29 -10.64 -11.73
N ILE A 162 17.32 -10.88 -12.63
CA ILE A 162 15.96 -10.35 -12.50
C ILE A 162 15.07 -11.49 -12.01
N LYS A 163 14.49 -11.34 -10.81
CA LYS A 163 13.56 -12.33 -10.24
C LYS A 163 12.14 -11.92 -10.58
N ASN A 164 11.33 -12.91 -10.96
CA ASN A 164 9.96 -12.73 -11.42
C ASN A 164 9.81 -11.69 -12.56
N PRO A 165 10.63 -11.74 -13.64
CA PRO A 165 10.50 -10.79 -14.74
C PRO A 165 9.14 -10.93 -15.42
N PRO A 166 8.37 -9.85 -15.62
CA PRO A 166 7.22 -9.84 -16.52
C PRO A 166 7.66 -10.26 -17.94
N PRO A 167 6.99 -11.22 -18.61
CA PRO A 167 7.47 -11.84 -19.86
C PRO A 167 7.73 -10.87 -21.02
N ARG A 168 7.09 -9.69 -21.01
CA ARG A 168 7.22 -8.65 -22.04
C ARG A 168 8.07 -7.44 -21.60
N LEU A 169 8.79 -7.55 -20.48
CA LEU A 169 9.61 -6.47 -19.93
C LEU A 169 10.81 -6.17 -20.84
N GLN A 170 11.00 -4.90 -21.19
CA GLN A 170 12.20 -4.41 -21.88
C GLN A 170 12.87 -3.36 -20.97
N ILE A 171 14.12 -3.61 -20.54
CA ILE A 171 14.88 -2.67 -19.71
C ILE A 171 15.93 -1.97 -20.57
N ARG A 172 16.01 -0.65 -20.42
CA ARG A 172 17.13 0.18 -20.84
C ARG A 172 17.89 0.65 -19.61
N ASN A 173 19.09 0.10 -19.40
CA ASN A 173 19.94 0.46 -18.27
C ASN A 173 20.68 1.77 -18.56
N GLU A 174 20.47 2.77 -17.71
CA GLU A 174 21.11 4.09 -17.71
C GLU A 174 21.66 4.42 -16.31
N LEU A 175 21.88 3.41 -15.46
CA LEU A 175 22.48 3.57 -14.13
C LEU A 175 23.98 3.84 -14.19
N ILE A 176 24.45 4.68 -13.27
CA ILE A 176 25.88 4.96 -13.06
C ILE A 176 26.28 4.77 -11.60
N THR A 177 27.58 4.69 -11.36
CA THR A 177 28.16 4.43 -10.04
C THR A 177 28.45 5.72 -9.28
N SER A 178 28.07 5.82 -8.00
CA SER A 178 28.26 7.01 -7.15
C SER A 178 29.04 6.68 -5.86
N SER A 179 29.59 7.70 -5.21
CA SER A 179 30.05 7.62 -3.82
C SER A 179 28.94 7.83 -2.79
N SER A 180 27.80 8.40 -3.20
CA SER A 180 26.62 8.56 -2.35
C SER A 180 25.93 7.22 -2.08
N ASP A 181 25.06 7.19 -1.08
CA ASP A 181 24.00 6.18 -1.04
C ASP A 181 23.16 6.29 -2.32
N GLY A 182 22.77 5.13 -2.87
CA GLY A 182 22.22 5.04 -4.22
C GLY A 182 20.74 5.37 -4.30
N GLU A 183 20.38 6.34 -5.14
CA GLU A 183 19.00 6.60 -5.56
C GLU A 183 18.85 6.05 -6.99
N ALA A 184 18.29 4.84 -7.12
CA ALA A 184 18.09 4.15 -8.39
C ALA A 184 16.64 3.70 -8.55
N SER A 185 16.03 4.05 -9.68
CA SER A 185 14.59 3.92 -9.92
C SER A 185 14.29 3.43 -11.33
N LEU A 186 13.15 2.74 -11.48
CA LEU A 186 12.63 2.30 -12.77
C LEU A 186 11.63 3.33 -13.31
N TYR A 187 11.86 3.89 -14.49
CA TYR A 187 10.99 4.89 -15.08
C TYR A 187 10.19 4.31 -16.25
N PHE A 188 8.91 4.66 -16.29
CA PHE A 188 8.02 4.33 -17.41
C PHE A 188 8.30 5.25 -18.59
N SER A 189 8.26 4.71 -19.81
CA SER A 189 8.33 5.54 -21.01
C SER A 189 7.00 6.26 -21.25
N LEU A 190 7.08 7.56 -21.58
CA LEU A 190 5.90 8.40 -21.84
C LEU A 190 5.30 8.18 -23.24
N ASP A 191 5.99 7.49 -24.13
CA ASP A 191 5.52 7.14 -25.48
C ASP A 191 4.57 5.92 -25.51
N GLY A 192 4.23 5.37 -24.35
CA GLY A 192 3.38 4.18 -24.22
C GLY A 192 4.08 2.85 -24.55
N SER A 193 5.39 2.86 -24.84
CA SER A 193 6.15 1.63 -25.07
C SER A 193 6.33 0.80 -23.80
N ASN A 194 6.62 -0.50 -23.97
CA ASN A 194 6.97 -1.40 -22.87
C ASN A 194 8.44 -1.28 -22.41
N ILE A 195 9.16 -0.25 -22.90
CA ILE A 195 10.52 0.07 -22.45
C ILE A 195 10.47 0.71 -21.06
N ARG A 196 11.30 0.23 -20.15
CA ARG A 196 11.50 0.78 -18.81
C ARG A 196 12.94 1.24 -18.66
N TYR A 197 13.14 2.48 -18.24
CA TYR A 197 14.45 3.09 -18.11
C TYR A 197 14.92 2.97 -16.67
N LEU A 198 16.04 2.29 -16.43
CA LEU A 198 16.61 2.19 -15.09
C LEU A 198 17.65 3.31 -14.92
N ARG A 199 17.36 4.30 -14.07
CA ARG A 199 18.13 5.55 -13.96
C ARG A 199 18.46 5.89 -12.51
N GLY A 200 19.46 6.74 -12.35
CA GLY A 200 20.01 7.14 -11.06
C GLY A 200 21.33 6.44 -10.77
N PHE A 201 21.60 6.20 -9.49
CA PHE A 201 22.92 5.88 -8.99
C PHE A 201 22.95 4.61 -8.15
N VAL A 202 23.95 3.77 -8.36
CA VAL A 202 24.31 2.66 -7.46
C VAL A 202 25.56 3.06 -6.68
N SER A 203 25.56 2.91 -5.35
CA SER A 203 26.75 3.21 -4.55
C SER A 203 27.88 2.25 -4.91
N LEU A 204 29.12 2.76 -5.00
CA LEU A 204 30.34 1.94 -5.16
C LEU A 204 30.50 0.92 -4.01
N ASN A 205 29.92 1.24 -2.84
CA ASN A 205 29.90 0.38 -1.66
C ASN A 205 28.61 -0.45 -1.52
N ALA A 206 27.75 -0.49 -2.55
CA ALA A 206 26.51 -1.25 -2.50
C ALA A 206 26.82 -2.75 -2.27
N PRO A 207 26.08 -3.44 -1.39
CA PRO A 207 26.33 -4.85 -1.09
C PRO A 207 26.02 -5.71 -2.33
N ALA A 208 26.70 -6.86 -2.46
CA ALA A 208 26.61 -7.71 -3.65
C ALA A 208 25.20 -8.25 -3.97
N ASN A 209 24.29 -8.23 -2.99
CA ASN A 209 22.88 -8.61 -3.11
C ASN A 209 21.92 -7.41 -3.25
N PHE A 210 22.43 -6.19 -3.43
CA PHE A 210 21.60 -5.00 -3.59
C PHE A 210 20.65 -5.16 -4.79
N SER A 211 19.36 -4.96 -4.53
CA SER A 211 18.29 -5.23 -5.49
C SER A 211 17.27 -4.11 -5.45
N LEU A 212 16.81 -3.70 -6.62
CA LEU A 212 15.72 -2.75 -6.78
C LEU A 212 14.40 -3.51 -6.81
N HIS A 213 13.46 -3.08 -5.98
CA HIS A 213 12.10 -3.62 -5.94
C HIS A 213 11.20 -2.76 -6.84
N CYS A 214 10.73 -3.35 -7.95
CA CYS A 214 10.17 -2.64 -9.09
C CYS A 214 8.69 -2.98 -9.31
N ALA A 215 7.92 -1.99 -9.73
CA ALA A 215 6.50 -2.15 -10.08
C ALA A 215 6.33 -2.96 -11.37
N VAL A 216 5.50 -4.01 -11.33
CA VAL A 216 5.07 -4.76 -12.51
C VAL A 216 4.30 -3.84 -13.46
N PRO A 217 4.73 -3.65 -14.72
CA PRO A 217 4.13 -2.62 -15.57
C PRO A 217 2.71 -2.91 -16.04
N ASN A 218 2.30 -4.17 -16.14
CA ASN A 218 0.92 -4.61 -16.38
C ASN A 218 0.75 -6.02 -15.81
N SER A 219 0.12 -6.10 -14.64
CA SER A 219 -0.03 -7.35 -13.89
C SER A 219 -1.12 -8.27 -14.45
N ALA A 220 -2.21 -7.70 -14.96
CA ALA A 220 -3.23 -8.42 -15.73
C ALA A 220 -2.63 -9.22 -16.89
N LEU A 221 -1.76 -8.57 -17.67
CA LEU A 221 -1.05 -9.20 -18.78
C LEU A 221 0.00 -10.21 -18.29
N TYR A 222 0.65 -9.96 -17.15
CA TYR A 222 1.62 -10.88 -16.56
C TYR A 222 0.94 -12.23 -16.20
N VAL A 223 -0.22 -12.25 -15.55
CA VAL A 223 -0.91 -13.55 -15.29
C VAL A 223 -1.41 -14.19 -16.58
N ALA A 224 -1.92 -13.42 -17.54
CA ALA A 224 -2.34 -13.98 -18.81
C ALA A 224 -1.16 -14.67 -19.56
N ASP A 225 0.04 -14.09 -19.50
CA ASP A 225 1.27 -14.70 -20.03
C ASP A 225 1.75 -15.92 -19.20
N GLU A 226 1.71 -15.88 -17.86
CA GLU A 226 2.09 -17.02 -17.02
C GLU A 226 1.08 -18.19 -17.14
N LEU A 227 -0.22 -17.92 -17.27
CA LEU A 227 -1.22 -18.93 -17.60
C LEU A 227 -0.95 -19.54 -18.98
N THR A 228 -0.66 -18.71 -19.99
CA THR A 228 -0.30 -19.19 -21.33
C THR A 228 0.94 -20.11 -21.30
N LYS A 229 1.93 -19.77 -20.48
CA LYS A 229 3.13 -20.58 -20.25
C LYS A 229 2.80 -21.89 -19.52
N LEU A 230 1.97 -21.87 -18.49
CA LEU A 230 1.52 -23.08 -17.78
C LEU A 230 0.73 -24.01 -18.69
N LEU A 231 -0.20 -23.49 -19.50
CA LEU A 231 -0.96 -24.27 -20.49
C LEU A 231 -0.02 -24.95 -21.49
N ARG A 232 0.96 -24.21 -22.04
CA ARG A 232 1.96 -24.76 -22.97
C ARG A 232 2.86 -25.83 -22.35
N ILE A 233 3.22 -25.70 -21.06
CA ILE A 233 3.98 -26.72 -20.32
C ILE A 233 3.16 -28.00 -20.11
N ASN A 234 1.83 -27.89 -20.00
CA ASN A 234 0.88 -29.01 -19.95
C ASN A 234 0.38 -29.41 -21.35
N GLU A 235 1.18 -29.18 -22.39
CA GLU A 235 0.93 -29.59 -23.79
C GLU A 235 -0.33 -28.97 -24.45
N ILE A 236 -1.00 -28.01 -23.82
CA ILE A 236 -2.13 -27.29 -24.39
C ILE A 236 -1.60 -26.19 -25.33
N LYS A 237 -1.81 -26.38 -26.64
CA LYS A 237 -1.45 -25.41 -27.67
C LYS A 237 -2.36 -24.17 -27.59
N ILE A 238 -1.75 -22.99 -27.48
CA ILE A 238 -2.43 -21.69 -27.52
C ILE A 238 -2.05 -20.96 -28.81
N GLU A 239 -3.04 -20.67 -29.66
CA GLU A 239 -2.82 -20.12 -31.01
C GLU A 239 -2.69 -18.60 -31.08
N GLN A 240 -3.22 -17.87 -30.10
CA GLN A 240 -3.17 -16.41 -30.01
C GLN A 240 -2.28 -15.98 -28.85
N GLU A 241 -1.75 -14.75 -28.89
CA GLU A 241 -1.07 -14.19 -27.71
C GLU A 241 -2.08 -13.83 -26.62
N ALA A 242 -1.61 -13.85 -25.36
CA ALA A 242 -2.40 -13.38 -24.24
C ALA A 242 -2.71 -11.88 -24.38
N THR A 243 -3.92 -11.47 -24.01
CA THR A 243 -4.40 -10.09 -24.02
C THR A 243 -5.24 -9.81 -22.76
N VAL A 244 -5.60 -8.55 -22.54
CA VAL A 244 -6.47 -8.12 -21.44
C VAL A 244 -7.64 -7.34 -22.05
N ASP A 245 -8.87 -7.79 -21.82
CA ASP A 245 -10.10 -7.14 -22.29
C ASP A 245 -11.30 -7.56 -21.42
N LEU A 246 -12.43 -6.86 -21.54
CA LEU A 246 -13.70 -7.25 -20.94
C LEU A 246 -14.29 -8.45 -21.66
N ILE A 247 -14.92 -9.35 -20.90
CA ILE A 247 -15.69 -10.47 -21.46
C ILE A 247 -16.96 -9.91 -22.13
N LYS A 248 -17.02 -10.02 -23.45
CA LYS A 248 -18.14 -9.51 -24.30
C LYS A 248 -19.20 -10.57 -24.61
N THR A 249 -19.38 -11.54 -23.70
CA THR A 249 -20.30 -12.67 -23.88
C THR A 249 -20.79 -13.19 -22.53
N ASP A 250 -22.09 -13.38 -22.38
CA ASP A 250 -22.69 -14.01 -21.18
C ASP A 250 -22.54 -15.55 -21.19
N ARG A 251 -22.09 -16.12 -22.33
CA ARG A 251 -21.86 -17.55 -22.50
C ARG A 251 -20.43 -17.90 -22.13
N VAL A 252 -20.18 -18.00 -20.84
CA VAL A 252 -18.95 -18.54 -20.24
C VAL A 252 -19.26 -19.80 -19.43
N ILE A 253 -18.35 -20.78 -19.51
CA ILE A 253 -18.39 -22.02 -18.75
C ILE A 253 -17.27 -21.96 -17.72
N LEU A 254 -17.63 -22.18 -16.46
CA LEU A 254 -16.70 -22.20 -15.34
C LEU A 254 -15.88 -23.50 -15.37
N LEU A 255 -14.56 -23.36 -15.21
CA LEU A 255 -13.63 -24.48 -15.02
C LEU A 255 -13.25 -24.64 -13.55
N ASP A 256 -12.88 -23.54 -12.88
CA ASP A 256 -12.42 -23.55 -11.49
C ASP A 256 -12.63 -22.19 -10.78
N ILE A 257 -12.63 -22.20 -9.45
CA ILE A 257 -12.67 -21.01 -8.57
C ILE A 257 -11.57 -21.12 -7.53
N HIS A 258 -10.58 -20.23 -7.61
CA HIS A 258 -9.65 -19.96 -6.51
C HIS A 258 -10.27 -18.99 -5.50
N GLN A 259 -10.08 -19.25 -4.20
CA GLN A 259 -10.49 -18.40 -3.09
C GLN A 259 -9.27 -17.88 -2.32
N SER A 260 -9.21 -16.57 -2.08
CA SER A 260 -8.15 -15.96 -1.28
C SER A 260 -8.17 -16.45 0.19
N PRO A 261 -7.08 -16.27 0.94
CA PRO A 261 -7.15 -16.16 2.39
C PRO A 261 -8.19 -15.11 2.82
N PRO A 262 -8.90 -15.28 3.95
CA PRO A 262 -9.90 -14.32 4.40
C PRO A 262 -9.26 -12.97 4.77
N LEU A 263 -10.03 -11.88 4.70
CA LEU A 263 -9.58 -10.51 4.97
C LEU A 263 -8.78 -10.38 6.28
N SER A 264 -9.19 -11.09 7.34
CA SER A 264 -8.46 -11.17 8.61
C SER A 264 -6.99 -11.61 8.51
N LYS A 265 -6.63 -12.38 7.47
CA LYS A 265 -5.23 -12.72 7.12
C LYS A 265 -4.62 -11.66 6.21
N LEU A 266 -5.36 -11.14 5.23
CA LEU A 266 -4.90 -10.13 4.28
C LEU A 266 -4.53 -8.79 4.94
N LEU A 267 -5.10 -8.46 6.11
CA LEU A 267 -4.68 -7.29 6.88
C LEU A 267 -3.24 -7.37 7.42
N GLN A 268 -2.65 -8.58 7.56
CA GLN A 268 -1.30 -8.72 8.10
C GLN A 268 -0.22 -8.16 7.16
N PRO A 269 -0.10 -8.58 5.88
CA PRO A 269 0.83 -7.92 4.95
C PRO A 269 0.50 -6.43 4.75
N PHE A 270 -0.79 -6.07 4.70
CA PHE A 270 -1.21 -4.67 4.57
C PHE A 270 -0.69 -3.77 5.70
N LEU A 271 -0.82 -4.17 6.97
CA LEU A 271 -0.42 -3.34 8.11
C LEU A 271 1.03 -3.57 8.55
N ARG A 272 1.53 -4.80 8.53
CA ARG A 272 2.89 -5.15 9.01
C ARG A 272 3.95 -4.85 7.97
N ASN A 273 3.76 -5.32 6.74
CA ASN A 273 4.66 -5.07 5.61
C ASN A 273 4.37 -3.71 4.94
N SER A 274 3.24 -3.07 5.28
CA SER A 274 2.86 -1.72 4.83
C SER A 274 2.59 -1.60 3.32
N ILE A 275 2.21 -2.70 2.66
CA ILE A 275 2.06 -2.77 1.20
C ILE A 275 0.95 -1.84 0.72
N ASN A 276 1.27 -0.94 -0.20
CA ASN A 276 0.34 0.11 -0.63
C ASN A 276 -0.82 -0.46 -1.46
N MET A 277 -0.51 -1.34 -2.43
CA MET A 277 -1.48 -1.97 -3.34
C MET A 277 -2.72 -2.53 -2.63
N TYR A 278 -2.55 -3.20 -1.48
CA TYR A 278 -3.64 -3.77 -0.68
C TYR A 278 -4.67 -2.71 -0.26
N GLY A 279 -4.23 -1.51 0.12
CA GLY A 279 -5.13 -0.43 0.55
C GLY A 279 -6.02 0.06 -0.60
N GLU A 280 -5.42 0.24 -1.78
CA GLU A 280 -6.11 0.68 -3.00
C GLU A 280 -7.11 -0.36 -3.50
N VAL A 281 -6.70 -1.63 -3.42
CA VAL A 281 -7.53 -2.81 -3.69
C VAL A 281 -8.72 -2.89 -2.74
N PHE A 282 -8.52 -2.67 -1.43
CA PHE A 282 -9.60 -2.72 -0.44
C PHE A 282 -10.65 -1.63 -0.71
N ILE A 283 -10.22 -0.37 -0.87
CA ILE A 283 -11.17 0.73 -1.11
C ILE A 283 -11.93 0.58 -2.41
N LYS A 284 -11.28 0.06 -3.46
CA LYS A 284 -11.95 -0.32 -4.71
C LYS A 284 -12.97 -1.42 -4.44
N THR A 285 -12.58 -2.55 -3.86
CA THR A 285 -13.48 -3.68 -3.60
C THR A 285 -14.74 -3.28 -2.85
N ILE A 286 -14.63 -2.40 -1.85
CA ILE A 286 -15.78 -1.83 -1.15
C ILE A 286 -16.67 -1.02 -2.11
N ALA A 287 -16.10 -0.18 -2.98
CA ALA A 287 -16.86 0.60 -3.96
C ALA A 287 -17.66 -0.27 -4.93
N HIS A 288 -17.07 -1.37 -5.39
CA HIS A 288 -17.76 -2.34 -6.22
C HIS A 288 -18.90 -3.04 -5.48
N LYS A 289 -18.63 -3.58 -4.28
CA LYS A 289 -19.65 -4.27 -3.47
C LYS A 289 -20.78 -3.37 -2.98
N THR A 290 -20.52 -2.09 -2.71
CA THR A 290 -21.52 -1.11 -2.30
C THR A 290 -22.25 -0.45 -3.47
N GLN A 291 -21.98 -0.87 -4.72
CA GLN A 291 -22.52 -0.29 -5.95
C GLN A 291 -22.24 1.22 -6.12
N GLN A 292 -21.21 1.74 -5.44
CA GLN A 292 -20.76 3.13 -5.58
C GLN A 292 -19.77 3.31 -6.74
N SER A 293 -19.47 2.25 -7.50
CA SER A 293 -18.50 2.14 -8.58
C SER A 293 -18.63 3.16 -9.73
N SER A 294 -19.72 3.93 -9.79
CA SER A 294 -20.03 4.87 -10.89
C SER A 294 -19.38 6.25 -10.77
N LEU A 295 -18.58 6.51 -9.73
CA LEU A 295 -17.83 7.77 -9.57
C LEU A 295 -16.32 7.52 -9.70
N LEU A 296 -15.61 8.37 -10.43
CA LEU A 296 -14.15 8.28 -10.58
C LEU A 296 -13.42 8.32 -9.21
N ASP A 297 -13.91 9.14 -8.27
CA ASP A 297 -13.39 9.22 -6.90
C ASP A 297 -14.11 8.28 -5.89
N ALA A 298 -14.97 7.35 -6.35
CA ALA A 298 -15.75 6.47 -5.47
C ALA A 298 -14.93 5.73 -4.40
N PRO A 299 -13.76 5.12 -4.72
CA PRO A 299 -13.02 4.32 -3.75
C PRO A 299 -12.62 5.14 -2.52
N VAL A 300 -12.19 6.40 -2.72
CA VAL A 300 -11.69 7.25 -1.64
C VAL A 300 -12.85 7.90 -0.87
N LYS A 301 -13.96 8.22 -1.55
CA LYS A 301 -15.18 8.75 -0.90
C LYS A 301 -15.76 7.80 0.15
N ILE A 302 -15.52 6.49 0.02
CA ILE A 302 -15.92 5.47 1.00
C ILE A 302 -15.19 5.62 2.33
N LEU A 303 -13.90 6.00 2.33
CA LEU A 303 -13.19 6.28 3.58
C LEU A 303 -13.82 7.49 4.28
N SER A 304 -14.14 8.56 3.54
CA SER A 304 -14.84 9.72 4.09
C SER A 304 -16.24 9.38 4.60
N LEU A 305 -16.99 8.52 3.90
CA LEU A 305 -18.31 8.04 4.34
C LEU A 305 -18.22 7.19 5.61
N TYR A 306 -17.25 6.27 5.67
CA TYR A 306 -16.96 5.45 6.85
C TYR A 306 -16.63 6.32 8.06
N ILE A 307 -15.68 7.26 7.92
CA ILE A 307 -15.29 8.19 8.98
C ILE A 307 -16.49 9.04 9.44
N LYS A 308 -17.32 9.53 8.50
CA LYS A 308 -18.52 10.31 8.82
C LYS A 308 -19.50 9.51 9.69
N THR A 309 -19.78 8.27 9.29
CA THR A 309 -20.67 7.37 10.04
C THR A 309 -20.10 6.99 11.40
N LEU A 310 -18.81 6.64 11.46
CA LEU A 310 -18.12 6.21 12.67
C LEU A 310 -18.02 7.32 13.74
N LEU A 311 -17.70 8.55 13.33
CA LEU A 311 -17.52 9.68 14.25
C LEU A 311 -18.82 10.41 14.59
N ASN A 312 -19.82 10.37 13.69
CA ASN A 312 -21.06 11.15 13.77
C ASN A 312 -20.83 12.65 14.11
N ASN A 313 -19.74 13.22 13.60
CA ASN A 313 -19.32 14.58 13.92
C ASN A 313 -18.62 15.22 12.70
N GLU A 314 -19.41 15.89 11.86
CA GLU A 314 -18.94 16.49 10.61
C GLU A 314 -17.80 17.51 10.80
N LYS A 315 -17.72 18.17 11.97
CA LYS A 315 -16.66 19.15 12.25
C LYS A 315 -15.26 18.53 12.26
N LEU A 316 -15.12 17.23 12.57
CA LEU A 316 -13.84 16.52 12.55
C LEU A 316 -13.36 16.15 11.14
N LEU A 317 -14.25 16.26 10.15
CA LEU A 317 -13.94 16.01 8.73
C LEU A 317 -13.62 17.31 7.97
N ASN A 318 -13.85 18.49 8.58
CA ASN A 318 -13.54 19.77 7.95
C ASN A 318 -12.03 19.91 7.69
N GLY A 319 -11.64 20.12 6.44
CA GLY A 319 -10.22 20.19 6.04
C GLY A 319 -9.51 18.84 5.97
N MET A 320 -10.23 17.73 6.17
CA MET A 320 -9.72 16.39 5.86
C MET A 320 -9.74 16.17 4.35
N THR A 321 -8.61 15.77 3.79
CA THR A 321 -8.49 15.36 2.39
C THR A 321 -7.96 13.94 2.36
N LEU A 322 -8.68 13.04 1.71
CA LEU A 322 -8.19 11.69 1.41
C LEU A 322 -8.09 11.57 -0.11
N MET A 323 -7.06 10.90 -0.59
CA MET A 323 -6.74 10.76 -2.02
C MET A 323 -6.44 9.30 -2.43
N ASP A 324 -6.14 8.43 -1.48
CA ASP A 324 -5.81 7.03 -1.71
C ASP A 324 -6.14 6.15 -0.48
N GLY A 325 -6.01 4.84 -0.60
CA GLY A 325 -6.23 3.88 0.48
C GLY A 325 -4.97 3.57 1.30
N SER A 326 -3.79 3.84 0.76
CA SER A 326 -2.50 3.47 1.32
C SER A 326 -1.81 4.59 2.11
N GLY A 327 -2.11 5.85 1.83
CA GLY A 327 -1.40 7.00 2.38
C GLY A 327 -0.09 7.34 1.68
N LEU A 328 0.13 6.90 0.43
CA LEU A 328 1.29 7.30 -0.36
C LEU A 328 1.11 8.71 -0.95
N SER A 329 -0.13 9.09 -1.30
CA SER A 329 -0.48 10.40 -1.85
C SER A 329 -0.11 11.52 -0.88
N ARG A 330 0.75 12.43 -1.33
CA ARG A 330 1.21 13.61 -0.55
C ARG A 330 0.11 14.65 -0.35
N SER A 331 -1.02 14.50 -1.03
CA SER A 331 -2.20 15.36 -0.92
C SER A 331 -3.18 14.94 0.18
N ASN A 332 -2.99 13.76 0.79
CA ASN A 332 -3.72 13.37 2.00
C ASN A 332 -3.50 14.39 3.13
N ARG A 333 -4.56 14.80 3.82
CA ARG A 333 -4.54 15.69 5.00
C ARG A 333 -5.46 15.13 6.07
N LEU A 334 -4.89 14.84 7.22
CA LEU A 334 -5.62 14.35 8.40
C LEU A 334 -4.97 14.93 9.66
N SER A 335 -5.79 15.33 10.63
CA SER A 335 -5.28 15.82 11.91
C SER A 335 -5.04 14.65 12.87
N THR A 336 -4.09 14.78 13.81
CA THR A 336 -3.88 13.72 14.81
C THR A 336 -5.09 13.58 15.72
N TYR A 337 -5.86 14.65 15.96
CA TYR A 337 -7.10 14.56 16.72
C TYR A 337 -8.14 13.69 16.02
N THR A 338 -8.40 13.92 14.73
CA THR A 338 -9.36 13.12 13.97
C THR A 338 -8.89 11.67 13.86
N LEU A 339 -7.60 11.40 13.61
CA LEU A 339 -7.07 10.03 13.55
C LEU A 339 -7.20 9.30 14.90
N THR A 340 -6.84 9.93 16.02
CA THR A 340 -6.96 9.30 17.34
C THR A 340 -8.42 9.10 17.75
N GLN A 341 -9.33 10.01 17.38
CA GLN A 341 -10.78 9.82 17.56
C GLN A 341 -11.32 8.63 16.74
N ILE A 342 -10.87 8.46 15.49
CA ILE A 342 -11.24 7.29 14.66
C ILE A 342 -10.76 5.99 15.33
N LEU A 343 -9.49 5.93 15.74
CA LEU A 343 -8.95 4.77 16.45
C LEU A 343 -9.73 4.47 17.74
N PHE A 344 -10.05 5.49 18.53
CA PHE A 344 -10.87 5.33 19.75
C PHE A 344 -12.25 4.71 19.47
N GLN A 345 -12.95 5.13 18.41
CA GLN A 345 -14.25 4.53 18.06
C GLN A 345 -14.09 3.08 17.55
N ILE A 346 -13.05 2.79 16.77
CA ILE A 346 -12.77 1.43 16.26
C ILE A 346 -12.60 0.40 17.38
N GLN A 347 -12.18 0.80 18.59
CA GLN A 347 -12.09 -0.11 19.74
C GLN A 347 -13.40 -0.77 20.15
N LYS A 348 -14.55 -0.23 19.70
CA LYS A 348 -15.90 -0.71 20.03
C LYS A 348 -16.42 -1.77 19.05
N GLU A 349 -15.72 -1.97 17.93
CA GLU A 349 -16.09 -2.93 16.89
C GLU A 349 -15.86 -4.37 17.36
N ALA A 350 -16.78 -5.28 17.03
CA ALA A 350 -16.72 -6.67 17.50
C ALA A 350 -15.46 -7.42 17.02
N TRP A 351 -14.91 -7.04 15.87
CA TRP A 351 -13.68 -7.58 15.29
C TRP A 351 -12.40 -6.89 15.79
N PHE A 352 -12.50 -5.93 16.72
CA PHE A 352 -11.36 -5.10 17.14
C PHE A 352 -10.20 -5.93 17.73
N ASN A 353 -10.48 -6.71 18.78
CA ASN A 353 -9.43 -7.44 19.50
C ASN A 353 -8.80 -8.54 18.64
N ASP A 354 -9.61 -9.41 18.05
CA ASP A 354 -9.13 -10.67 17.46
C ASP A 354 -8.59 -10.54 16.03
N VAL A 355 -8.92 -9.44 15.35
CA VAL A 355 -8.54 -9.23 13.93
C VAL A 355 -7.77 -7.93 13.74
N TYR A 356 -8.38 -6.78 14.08
CA TYR A 356 -7.79 -5.48 13.75
C TYR A 356 -6.54 -5.17 14.58
N TYR A 357 -6.65 -5.26 15.91
CA TYR A 357 -5.54 -5.04 16.83
C TYR A 357 -4.39 -6.03 16.60
N GLU A 358 -4.73 -7.30 16.33
CA GLU A 358 -3.74 -8.34 16.05
C GLU A 358 -3.00 -8.15 14.72
N ALA A 359 -3.61 -7.52 13.72
CA ALA A 359 -2.96 -7.22 12.45
C ALA A 359 -1.88 -6.12 12.55
N PHE A 360 -1.91 -5.24 13.56
CA PHE A 360 -0.88 -4.21 13.74
C PHE A 360 0.51 -4.83 13.98
N PRO A 361 1.58 -4.27 13.40
CA PRO A 361 2.94 -4.63 13.77
C PRO A 361 3.27 -4.15 15.19
N ILE A 362 4.23 -4.82 15.82
CA ILE A 362 4.86 -4.35 17.05
C ILE A 362 6.09 -3.52 16.64
N ILE A 363 6.04 -2.21 16.87
CA ILE A 363 7.14 -1.28 16.58
C ILE A 363 7.49 -0.58 17.89
N ASN A 364 8.77 -0.54 18.25
CA ASN A 364 9.22 -0.05 19.56
C ASN A 364 8.39 -0.64 20.74
N GLY A 365 8.08 -1.94 20.72
CA GLY A 365 7.26 -2.59 21.75
C GLY A 365 5.78 -2.17 21.80
N LEU A 366 5.30 -1.30 20.91
CA LEU A 366 3.92 -0.83 20.85
C LEU A 366 3.20 -1.39 19.62
N ARG A 367 1.88 -1.65 19.73
CA ARG A 367 1.04 -1.93 18.56
C ARG A 367 0.68 -0.62 17.87
N MET A 368 1.50 -0.25 16.90
CA MET A 368 1.34 0.99 16.13
C MET A 368 1.69 0.81 14.66
N LYS A 369 0.95 1.49 13.79
CA LYS A 369 1.26 1.59 12.38
C LYS A 369 2.19 2.77 12.16
N SER A 370 3.35 2.51 11.56
CA SER A 370 4.26 3.54 11.05
C SER A 370 3.80 4.10 9.70
N GLY A 371 4.14 5.35 9.44
CA GLY A 371 4.09 5.99 8.14
C GLY A 371 5.40 6.72 7.86
N THR A 372 5.88 6.63 6.62
CA THR A 372 7.03 7.40 6.16
C THR A 372 6.78 7.85 4.73
N LEU A 373 7.01 9.13 4.46
CA LEU A 373 7.20 9.72 3.13
C LEU A 373 8.47 10.58 3.22
N MET A 374 8.90 11.16 2.10
CA MET A 374 9.96 12.17 2.10
C MET A 374 9.67 13.26 3.15
N ASN A 375 10.59 13.44 4.09
CA ASN A 375 10.52 14.39 5.22
C ASN A 375 9.24 14.29 6.08
N THR A 376 8.56 13.13 6.07
CA THR A 376 7.34 12.88 6.85
C THR A 376 7.44 11.58 7.64
N ILE A 377 7.17 11.62 8.95
CA ILE A 377 7.04 10.44 9.80
C ILE A 377 5.68 10.51 10.50
N ALA A 378 4.97 9.38 10.56
CA ALA A 378 3.72 9.24 11.30
C ALA A 378 3.72 7.95 12.13
N TYR A 379 3.05 7.98 13.27
CA TYR A 379 2.75 6.81 14.08
C TYR A 379 1.32 6.91 14.61
N ALA A 380 0.55 5.83 14.53
CA ALA A 380 -0.78 5.79 15.13
C ALA A 380 -1.07 4.39 15.68
N GLY A 381 -1.66 4.29 16.88
CA GLY A 381 -1.85 3.01 17.55
C GLY A 381 -2.26 3.10 19.00
N TYR A 382 -1.96 2.04 19.75
CA TYR A 382 -2.50 1.79 21.09
C TYR A 382 -1.39 1.40 22.07
N VAL A 383 -1.55 1.82 23.33
CA VAL A 383 -0.73 1.38 24.47
C VAL A 383 -1.65 0.71 25.49
N ARG A 384 -1.80 -0.62 25.36
CA ARG A 384 -2.83 -1.39 26.10
C ARG A 384 -2.61 -1.38 27.61
N GLU A 385 -1.36 -1.43 28.07
CA GLU A 385 -0.99 -1.46 29.49
C GLU A 385 -1.47 -0.23 30.27
N ASN A 386 -1.43 0.95 29.66
CA ASN A 386 -1.89 2.21 30.25
C ASN A 386 -3.25 2.67 29.72
N SER A 387 -3.91 1.86 28.87
CA SER A 387 -5.14 2.23 28.16
C SER A 387 -5.04 3.57 27.41
N PHE A 388 -4.04 3.74 26.55
CA PHE A 388 -3.92 4.91 25.68
C PHE A 388 -4.15 4.56 24.21
N VAL A 389 -4.67 5.53 23.46
CA VAL A 389 -4.72 5.53 21.99
C VAL A 389 -4.12 6.84 21.49
N PHE A 390 -3.28 6.80 20.46
CA PHE A 390 -2.50 7.96 20.04
C PHE A 390 -2.30 8.07 18.53
N SER A 391 -1.99 9.29 18.10
CA SER A 391 -1.51 9.62 16.76
C SER A 391 -0.49 10.75 16.83
N PHE A 392 0.63 10.54 16.13
CA PHE A 392 1.71 11.48 15.91
C PHE A 392 1.94 11.65 14.41
N ILE A 393 2.13 12.89 13.94
CA ILE A 393 2.60 13.18 12.59
C ILE A 393 3.62 14.33 12.67
N ILE A 394 4.77 14.16 12.02
CA ILE A 394 5.70 15.24 11.69
C ILE A 394 5.92 15.29 10.18
N ASN A 395 5.91 16.50 9.63
CA ASN A 395 6.11 16.80 8.22
C ASN A 395 7.11 17.95 8.06
N ASN A 396 7.94 17.90 7.01
CA ASN A 396 9.01 18.87 6.74
C ASN A 396 10.11 18.92 7.82
N TYR A 397 10.46 17.77 8.42
CA TYR A 397 11.69 17.68 9.21
C TYR A 397 12.92 17.64 8.29
N HIS A 398 14.05 18.11 8.81
CA HIS A 398 15.36 17.99 8.16
C HIS A 398 16.16 16.88 8.84
N SER A 399 16.81 15.98 8.10
CA SER A 399 17.79 15.05 8.66
C SER A 399 18.64 14.45 7.56
N GLU A 400 19.95 14.38 7.80
CA GLU A 400 20.90 13.70 6.91
C GLU A 400 20.66 12.18 6.90
N ASN A 401 20.04 11.63 7.96
CA ASN A 401 19.65 10.23 8.04
C ASN A 401 18.33 10.06 8.79
N GLY A 402 17.24 9.79 8.06
CA GLY A 402 15.88 9.65 8.60
C GLY A 402 15.67 8.56 9.67
N SER A 403 16.66 7.69 9.93
CA SER A 403 16.63 6.79 11.09
C SER A 403 16.74 7.53 12.43
N ASP A 404 17.51 8.62 12.51
CA ASP A 404 17.73 9.40 13.74
C ASP A 404 16.40 9.97 14.27
N MET A 405 15.62 10.59 13.39
CA MET A 405 14.31 11.16 13.74
C MET A 405 13.30 10.12 14.22
N ARG A 406 13.39 8.86 13.76
CA ARG A 406 12.54 7.76 14.26
C ARG A 406 12.94 7.37 15.69
N THR A 407 14.24 7.24 15.97
CA THR A 407 14.75 6.95 17.31
C THR A 407 14.34 8.04 18.31
N LYS A 408 14.47 9.32 17.94
CA LYS A 408 14.08 10.46 18.77
C LYS A 408 12.61 10.44 19.18
N ILE A 409 11.68 10.22 18.23
CA ILE A 409 10.25 10.13 18.57
C ILE A 409 9.92 8.83 19.32
N TRP A 410 10.64 7.73 19.07
CA TRP A 410 10.50 6.51 19.87
C TRP A 410 10.85 6.73 21.34
N SER A 411 11.90 7.48 21.66
CA SER A 411 12.22 7.86 23.05
C SER A 411 11.12 8.69 23.72
N VAL A 412 10.34 9.47 22.96
CA VAL A 412 9.14 10.15 23.49
C VAL A 412 8.01 9.13 23.73
N LEU A 413 7.72 8.27 22.75
CA LEU A 413 6.68 7.24 22.86
C LEU A 413 6.97 6.19 23.94
N ASP A 414 8.23 5.96 24.30
CA ASP A 414 8.64 5.09 25.42
C ASP A 414 8.05 5.56 26.76
N THR A 415 7.85 6.86 26.94
CA THR A 415 7.25 7.42 28.17
C THR A 415 5.73 7.20 28.28
N LEU A 416 5.08 6.70 27.21
CA LEU A 416 3.70 6.24 27.25
C LEU A 416 3.55 4.79 27.74
N LYS A 417 4.64 4.03 27.82
CA LYS A 417 4.70 2.67 28.37
C LYS A 417 4.61 2.71 29.90
#